data_AF-A0A3D5R4C4-F1
#
_entry.id   AF-A0A3D5R4C4-F1
#
_cell.length_a   1.000
_cell.length_b   1.000
_cell.length_c   1.000
_cell.angle_alpha   90.00
_cell.angle_beta   90.00
_cell.angle_gamma   90.00
#
_symmetry.space_group_name_H-M   'P 1'
#
loop_
_entity.id
_entity.type
_entity.pdbx_description
1 polymer ?
#
loop_
_entity_poly.entity_id
_entity_poly.type
_entity_poly.pdbx_seq_one_letter_code
_entity_poly.pdbx_strand_id
1 'polypeptide(L)'
;MGKIIGIDLGTTNSCVAIMEGGDPVVIANQEGNRTTPSVVAIAESGERLVGQVARRQAITNSENTVYAVKRMIGRKYSSKEIQYDVKISAYKITEAPNGDAQVTVRGKNYSPAEISAMILTKMKQTAEDYLGEKVTDAVITVPAYFNDSQRQATK
;
A
#
# COMPACT_ATOMS: atom_id res chain seq x y z
N MET A 1 -15.96 18.43 11.84
CA MET A 1 -16.03 17.26 10.96
C MET A 1 -14.82 17.37 10.06
N GLY A 2 -13.88 16.42 10.10
CA GLY A 2 -12.64 16.52 9.33
C GLY A 2 -12.90 16.43 7.83
N LYS A 3 -11.99 16.94 7.00
CA LYS A 3 -12.08 16.74 5.55
C LYS A 3 -11.98 15.25 5.21
N ILE A 4 -12.84 14.80 4.29
CA ILE A 4 -12.75 13.47 3.68
C ILE A 4 -11.73 13.55 2.54
N ILE A 5 -10.77 12.64 2.52
CA ILE A 5 -9.73 12.58 1.48
C ILE A 5 -10.03 11.49 0.45
N GLY A 6 -9.64 11.72 -0.81
CA GLY A 6 -9.68 10.71 -1.86
C GLY A 6 -8.31 10.07 -2.03
N ILE A 7 -8.21 8.75 -1.90
CA ILE A 7 -6.97 8.00 -2.09
C ILE A 7 -7.13 7.05 -3.27
N ASP A 8 -6.31 7.25 -4.30
CA ASP A 8 -6.05 6.21 -5.27
C ASP A 8 -4.96 5.28 -4.73
N LEU A 9 -5.36 4.08 -4.29
CA LEU A 9 -4.42 3.05 -3.81
C LEU A 9 -3.98 2.20 -5.01
N GLY A 10 -3.05 2.64 -5.84
CA GLY A 10 -2.67 1.86 -7.03
C GLY A 10 -1.70 0.71 -6.73
N THR A 11 -1.57 -0.22 -7.68
CA THR A 11 -0.60 -1.33 -7.60
C THR A 11 0.85 -0.85 -7.58
N THR A 12 1.15 0.20 -8.35
CA THR A 12 2.51 0.72 -8.52
C THR A 12 2.72 2.06 -7.82
N ASN A 13 1.74 2.96 -7.93
CA ASN A 13 1.77 4.27 -7.31
C ASN A 13 0.42 4.52 -6.65
N SER A 14 0.45 5.30 -5.57
CA SER A 14 -0.73 5.83 -4.90
C SER A 14 -0.74 7.35 -5.00
N CYS A 15 -1.93 7.93 -4.95
CA CYS A 15 -2.19 9.36 -5.06
C CYS A 15 -3.22 9.76 -4.01
N VAL A 16 -3.13 10.97 -3.48
CA VAL A 16 -4.11 11.52 -2.55
C VAL A 16 -4.58 12.89 -3.04
N ALA A 17 -5.88 13.12 -2.95
CA ALA A 17 -6.53 14.36 -3.33
C ALA A 17 -7.52 14.81 -2.25
N ILE A 18 -7.79 16.11 -2.23
CA ILE A 18 -8.76 16.75 -1.34
C ILE A 18 -9.72 17.61 -2.16
N MET A 19 -10.83 18.03 -1.54
CA MET A 19 -11.68 19.09 -2.10
C MET A 19 -11.26 20.45 -1.53
N GLU A 20 -10.97 21.41 -2.40
CA GLU A 20 -10.61 22.77 -2.05
C GLU A 20 -11.35 23.75 -2.97
N GLY A 21 -12.13 24.67 -2.40
CA GLY A 21 -12.91 25.64 -3.19
C GLY A 21 -13.99 25.03 -4.10
N GLY A 22 -14.32 23.75 -3.95
CA GLY A 22 -15.23 23.01 -4.83
C GLY A 22 -14.51 22.18 -5.92
N ASP A 23 -13.20 22.35 -6.07
CA ASP A 23 -12.40 21.63 -7.04
C ASP A 23 -11.56 20.51 -6.37
N PRO A 24 -11.33 19.38 -7.06
CA PRO A 24 -10.43 18.35 -6.60
C PRO A 24 -8.97 18.78 -6.80
N VAL A 25 -8.17 18.76 -5.73
CA VAL A 25 -6.75 19.12 -5.76
C VAL A 25 -5.90 17.93 -5.34
N VAL A 26 -4.97 17.52 -6.21
CA VAL A 26 -3.94 16.52 -5.90
C VAL A 26 -2.81 17.18 -5.13
N ILE A 27 -2.53 16.67 -3.94
CA ILE A 27 -1.51 17.20 -3.03
C ILE A 27 -0.17 16.49 -3.23
N ALA A 28 0.93 17.21 -3.02
CA ALA A 28 2.28 16.65 -3.07
C ALA A 28 2.63 15.97 -1.75
N ASN A 29 3.37 14.85 -1.82
CA ASN A 29 3.98 14.22 -0.65
C ASN A 29 5.18 15.04 -0.12
N GLN A 30 5.71 14.64 1.03
CA GLN A 30 6.88 15.25 1.66
C GLN A 30 8.11 15.28 0.74
N GLU A 31 8.17 14.38 -0.25
CA GLU A 31 9.23 14.31 -1.25
C GLU A 31 8.97 15.21 -2.48
N GLY A 32 7.91 16.03 -2.46
CA GLY A 32 7.54 16.97 -3.52
C GLY A 32 6.82 16.35 -4.74
N ASN A 33 6.46 15.07 -4.67
CA ASN A 33 5.82 14.35 -5.78
C ASN A 33 4.30 14.24 -5.57
N ARG A 34 3.54 14.36 -6.65
CA ARG A 34 2.07 14.16 -6.62
C ARG A 34 1.62 12.69 -6.57
N THR A 35 2.58 11.76 -6.65
CA THR A 35 2.33 10.33 -6.45
C THR A 35 3.41 9.73 -5.57
N THR A 36 3.04 8.68 -4.86
CA THR A 36 3.93 7.94 -3.96
C THR A 36 4.01 6.49 -4.43
N PRO A 37 5.21 5.91 -4.62
CA PRO A 37 5.33 4.49 -4.96
C PRO A 37 4.60 3.61 -3.93
N SER A 38 3.81 2.65 -4.40
CA SER A 38 3.13 1.65 -3.58
C SER A 38 4.12 0.54 -3.16
N VAL A 39 5.15 0.97 -2.43
CA VAL A 39 6.30 0.16 -2.03
C VAL A 39 6.54 0.36 -0.55
N VAL A 40 6.73 -0.75 0.17
CA VAL A 40 7.04 -0.79 1.60
C VAL A 40 8.31 -1.60 1.78
N ALA A 41 9.23 -1.12 2.62
CA ALA A 41 10.40 -1.89 2.99
C ALA A 41 10.60 -1.89 4.50
N ILE A 42 11.17 -2.97 5.03
CA ILE A 42 11.62 -3.05 6.41
C ILE A 42 13.15 -3.06 6.42
N ALA A 43 13.73 -2.00 6.97
CA ALA A 43 15.18 -1.84 7.11
C ALA A 43 15.75 -2.82 8.15
N GLU A 44 17.08 -3.00 8.16
CA GLU A 44 17.76 -3.85 9.14
C GLU A 44 17.54 -3.38 10.58
N SER A 45 17.43 -2.07 10.79
CA SER A 45 17.08 -1.46 12.07
C SER A 45 15.66 -1.82 12.56
N GLY A 46 14.83 -2.44 11.71
CA GLY A 46 13.40 -2.63 11.94
C GLY A 46 12.55 -1.43 11.56
N GLU A 47 13.16 -0.34 11.08
CA GLU A 47 12.43 0.82 10.58
C GLU A 47 11.60 0.48 9.34
N ARG A 48 10.37 1.00 9.31
CA ARG A 48 9.48 0.88 8.16
C ARG A 48 9.66 2.07 7.22
N LEU A 49 10.00 1.78 5.99
CA LEU A 49 10.12 2.74 4.90
C LEU A 49 8.93 2.60 3.95
N VAL A 50 8.40 3.71 3.44
CA VAL A 50 7.28 3.73 2.49
C VAL A 50 7.57 4.69 1.35
N GLY A 51 7.11 4.38 0.13
CA GLY A 51 7.21 5.30 -0.99
C GLY A 51 8.60 5.36 -1.62
N GLN A 52 9.08 6.57 -1.90
CA GLN A 52 10.36 6.77 -2.59
C GLN A 52 11.55 6.22 -1.81
N VAL A 53 11.53 6.36 -0.49
CA VAL A 53 12.61 5.87 0.38
C VAL A 53 12.70 4.34 0.31
N ALA A 54 11.56 3.64 0.37
CA ALA A 54 11.51 2.18 0.20
C ALA A 54 11.96 1.76 -1.21
N ARG A 55 11.51 2.47 -2.26
CA ARG A 55 11.86 2.15 -3.65
C ARG A 55 13.37 2.27 -3.93
N ARG A 56 14.04 3.28 -3.35
CA ARG A 56 15.48 3.54 -3.58
C ARG A 56 16.38 2.39 -3.12
N GLN A 57 16.02 1.73 -2.03
CA GLN A 57 16.79 0.63 -1.46
C GLN A 57 16.34 -0.76 -1.92
N ALA A 58 15.39 -0.86 -2.86
CA ALA A 58 14.86 -2.13 -3.34
C ALA A 58 15.91 -3.04 -4.00
N ILE A 59 17.00 -2.47 -4.54
CA ILE A 59 18.07 -3.24 -5.17
C ILE A 59 18.95 -3.93 -4.11
N THR A 60 19.24 -3.26 -3.00
CA THR A 60 20.13 -3.76 -1.94
C THR A 60 19.38 -4.53 -0.84
N ASN A 61 18.06 -4.38 -0.76
CA ASN A 61 17.20 -5.02 0.25
C ASN A 61 15.94 -5.62 -0.38
N SER A 62 16.11 -6.35 -1.49
CA SER A 62 15.01 -6.84 -2.34
C SER A 62 14.04 -7.78 -1.61
N GLU A 63 14.56 -8.71 -0.80
CA GLU A 63 13.75 -9.69 -0.06
C GLU A 63 12.86 -9.06 1.03
N ASN A 64 13.21 -7.86 1.51
CA ASN A 64 12.46 -7.13 2.52
C ASN A 64 11.78 -5.87 1.97
N THR A 65 11.64 -5.77 0.64
CA THR A 65 10.96 -4.68 -0.05
C THR A 65 9.77 -5.21 -0.84
N VAL A 66 8.57 -4.91 -0.35
CA VAL A 66 7.31 -5.37 -0.90
C VAL A 66 6.76 -4.33 -1.87
N TYR A 67 6.50 -4.77 -3.10
CA TYR A 67 5.90 -3.99 -4.18
C TYR A 67 4.75 -4.78 -4.81
N ALA A 68 3.86 -4.10 -5.53
CA ALA A 68 2.72 -4.72 -6.23
C ALA A 68 1.78 -5.53 -5.31
N VAL A 69 1.76 -5.24 -4.01
CA VAL A 69 0.96 -5.98 -3.02
C VAL A 69 -0.54 -6.00 -3.32
N LYS A 70 -1.06 -4.99 -4.06
CA LYS A 70 -2.45 -4.95 -4.51
C LYS A 70 -2.83 -6.11 -5.45
N ARG A 71 -1.86 -6.80 -6.07
CA ARG A 71 -2.12 -8.04 -6.82
C ARG A 71 -2.51 -9.20 -5.91
N MET A 72 -2.08 -9.17 -4.66
CA MET A 72 -2.26 -10.23 -3.66
C MET A 72 -3.48 -10.05 -2.76
N ILE A 73 -3.94 -8.81 -2.60
CA ILE A 73 -5.04 -8.47 -1.69
C ILE A 73 -6.29 -9.30 -2.00
N GLY A 74 -6.87 -9.92 -0.97
CA GLY A 74 -8.06 -10.78 -1.06
C GLY A 74 -7.88 -12.06 -1.87
N ARG A 75 -6.66 -12.57 -2.07
CA ARG A 75 -6.40 -13.83 -2.80
C ARG A 75 -5.94 -14.96 -1.89
N LYS A 76 -6.34 -16.18 -2.24
CA LYS A 76 -5.81 -17.42 -1.66
C LYS A 76 -4.41 -17.72 -2.17
N TYR A 77 -3.57 -18.27 -1.29
CA TYR A 77 -2.20 -18.66 -1.63
C TYR A 77 -2.17 -19.66 -2.78
N SER A 78 -3.13 -20.59 -2.82
CA SER A 78 -3.25 -21.62 -3.86
C SER A 78 -3.70 -21.12 -5.23
N SER A 79 -4.09 -19.84 -5.38
CA SER A 79 -4.56 -19.31 -6.68
C SER A 79 -3.43 -19.24 -7.71
N LYS A 80 -3.77 -19.42 -8.99
CA LYS A 80 -2.80 -19.44 -10.10
C LYS A 80 -1.99 -18.14 -10.17
N GLU A 81 -2.64 -17.02 -9.88
CA GLU A 81 -2.02 -15.69 -9.87
C GLU A 81 -0.98 -15.56 -8.76
N ILE A 82 -1.29 -16.04 -7.55
CA ILE A 82 -0.31 -16.02 -6.45
C ILE A 82 0.84 -16.98 -6.71
N GLN A 83 0.57 -18.18 -7.23
CA GLN A 83 1.61 -19.15 -7.57
C GLN A 83 2.53 -18.65 -8.71
N TYR A 84 2.06 -17.75 -9.57
CA TYR A 84 2.91 -17.03 -10.50
C TYR A 84 3.77 -16.00 -9.78
N ASP A 85 3.18 -15.15 -8.93
CA ASP A 85 3.90 -14.10 -8.19
C ASP A 85 4.98 -14.69 -7.26
N VAL A 86 4.75 -15.86 -6.65
CA VAL A 86 5.73 -16.61 -5.83
C VAL A 86 7.03 -16.89 -6.60
N LYS A 87 6.95 -17.11 -7.91
CA LYS A 87 8.11 -17.46 -8.75
C LYS A 87 8.94 -16.25 -9.18
N ILE A 88 8.33 -15.06 -9.20
CA ILE A 88 8.93 -13.86 -9.79
C ILE A 88 9.23 -12.76 -8.77
N SER A 89 8.67 -12.85 -7.56
CA SER A 89 8.87 -11.86 -6.51
C SER A 89 10.16 -12.12 -5.75
N ALA A 90 10.91 -11.08 -5.43
CA ALA A 90 12.12 -11.20 -4.61
C ALA A 90 11.78 -11.44 -3.13
N TYR A 91 10.70 -10.83 -2.62
CA TYR A 91 10.21 -11.05 -1.26
C TYR A 91 9.43 -12.37 -1.17
N LYS A 92 9.41 -12.95 0.03
CA LYS A 92 8.76 -14.24 0.26
C LYS A 92 7.24 -14.08 0.38
N ILE A 93 6.50 -14.84 -0.42
CA ILE A 93 5.05 -15.00 -0.30
C ILE A 93 4.78 -16.36 0.35
N THR A 94 3.95 -16.39 1.39
CA THR A 94 3.61 -17.61 2.13
C THR A 94 2.11 -17.78 2.30
N GLU A 95 1.70 -18.97 2.73
CA GLU A 95 0.32 -19.28 3.08
C GLU A 95 0.06 -18.94 4.55
N ALA A 96 -0.98 -18.14 4.79
CA ALA A 96 -1.50 -17.88 6.12
C ALA A 96 -2.32 -19.09 6.64
N PRO A 97 -2.56 -19.23 7.96
CA PRO A 97 -3.33 -20.36 8.52
C PRO A 97 -4.74 -20.54 7.93
N ASN A 98 -5.35 -19.47 7.39
CA ASN A 98 -6.66 -19.47 6.75
C ASN A 98 -6.60 -19.70 5.21
N GLY A 99 -5.42 -20.03 4.68
CA GLY A 99 -5.16 -20.25 3.25
C GLY A 99 -4.98 -18.98 2.42
N ASP A 100 -5.01 -17.79 3.03
CA ASP A 100 -4.77 -16.53 2.32
C ASP A 100 -3.28 -16.36 1.99
N ALA A 101 -3.00 -15.62 0.92
CA ALA A 101 -1.64 -15.20 0.60
C ALA A 101 -1.19 -14.09 1.56
N GLN A 102 0.01 -14.22 2.10
CA GLN A 102 0.67 -13.21 2.93
C GLN A 102 2.14 -13.06 2.51
N VAL A 103 2.81 -12.00 2.99
CA VAL A 103 4.25 -11.79 2.77
C VAL A 103 5.02 -12.05 4.06
N THR A 104 6.21 -12.62 3.94
CA THR A 104 7.14 -12.79 5.07
C THR A 104 8.35 -11.90 4.84
N VAL A 105 8.55 -10.93 5.73
CA VAL A 105 9.66 -9.97 5.68
C VAL A 105 10.36 -9.99 7.03
N ARG A 106 11.68 -10.21 7.03
CA ARG A 106 12.50 -10.35 8.27
C ARG A 106 11.89 -11.29 9.32
N GLY A 107 11.36 -12.43 8.87
CA GLY A 107 10.76 -13.44 9.74
C GLY A 107 9.39 -13.09 10.32
N LYS A 108 8.81 -11.93 9.96
CA LYS A 108 7.45 -11.53 10.34
C LYS A 108 6.51 -11.67 9.16
N ASN A 109 5.32 -12.17 9.42
CA ASN A 109 4.26 -12.32 8.43
C ASN A 109 3.38 -11.07 8.43
N TYR A 110 3.03 -10.59 7.24
CA TYR A 110 2.12 -9.47 7.01
C TYR A 110 1.09 -9.85 5.96
N SER A 111 -0.17 -9.60 6.24
CA SER A 111 -1.22 -9.66 5.23
C SER A 111 -1.03 -8.55 4.18
N PRO A 112 -1.56 -8.75 2.95
CA PRO A 112 -1.58 -7.70 1.94
C PRO A 112 -2.29 -6.43 2.39
N ALA A 113 -3.30 -6.57 3.25
CA ALA A 113 -4.03 -5.46 3.86
C ALA A 113 -3.14 -4.65 4.80
N GLU A 114 -2.34 -5.29 5.65
CA GLU A 114 -1.39 -4.60 6.54
C GLU A 114 -0.32 -3.83 5.77
N ILE A 115 0.26 -4.41 4.71
CA ILE A 115 1.21 -3.69 3.85
C ILE A 115 0.52 -2.50 3.15
N SER A 116 -0.70 -2.69 2.65
CA SER A 116 -1.47 -1.61 2.03
C SER A 116 -1.83 -0.50 3.03
N ALA A 117 -2.11 -0.85 4.28
CA ALA A 117 -2.37 0.11 5.36
C ALA A 117 -1.16 0.99 5.66
N MET A 118 0.06 0.47 5.52
CA MET A 118 1.28 1.29 5.64
C MET A 118 1.37 2.36 4.54
N ILE A 119 0.92 2.04 3.32
CA ILE A 119 0.83 2.99 2.21
C ILE A 119 -0.27 4.02 2.49
N LEU A 120 -1.46 3.57 2.90
CA LEU A 120 -2.58 4.45 3.27
C LEU A 120 -2.21 5.40 4.42
N THR A 121 -1.43 4.94 5.39
CA THR A 121 -0.92 5.77 6.49
C THR A 121 -0.05 6.91 5.97
N LYS A 122 0.82 6.68 4.98
CA LYS A 122 1.61 7.75 4.34
C LYS A 122 0.71 8.71 3.56
N MET A 123 -0.36 8.22 2.92
CA MET A 123 -1.31 9.08 2.19
C MET A 123 -2.10 9.97 3.15
N LYS A 124 -2.55 9.41 4.27
CA LYS A 124 -3.15 10.15 5.36
C LYS A 124 -2.20 11.21 5.90
N GLN A 125 -0.97 10.84 6.25
CA GLN A 125 0.03 11.80 6.76
C GLN A 125 0.26 12.95 5.77
N THR A 126 0.31 12.65 4.47
CA THR A 126 0.48 13.66 3.42
C THR A 126 -0.68 14.67 3.42
N ALA A 127 -1.92 14.19 3.60
CA ALA A 127 -3.08 15.07 3.72
C ALA A 127 -3.09 15.86 5.04
N GLU A 128 -2.74 15.23 6.17
CA GLU A 128 -2.66 15.91 7.46
C GLU A 128 -1.59 17.01 7.48
N ASP A 129 -0.42 16.76 6.88
CA ASP A 129 0.66 17.74 6.74
C ASP A 129 0.22 18.94 5.88
N TYR A 130 -0.51 18.69 4.80
CA TYR A 130 -1.04 19.75 3.91
C TYR A 130 -2.13 20.57 4.58
N LEU A 131 -3.05 19.91 5.30
CA LEU A 131 -4.23 20.55 5.89
C LEU A 131 -3.95 21.20 7.26
N GLY A 132 -2.91 20.77 7.96
CA GLY A 132 -2.63 21.21 9.33
C GLY A 132 -3.62 20.67 10.38
N GLU A 133 -4.41 19.65 10.04
CA GLU A 133 -5.40 19.03 10.92
C GLU A 133 -5.47 17.51 10.73
N LYS A 134 -6.13 16.81 11.65
CA LYS A 134 -6.28 15.35 11.59
C LYS A 134 -7.31 14.93 10.54
N VAL A 135 -7.00 13.88 9.81
CA VAL A 135 -7.90 13.23 8.84
C VAL A 135 -8.35 11.87 9.38
N THR A 136 -9.67 11.68 9.44
CA THR A 136 -10.30 10.45 9.97
C THR A 136 -11.03 9.65 8.91
N ASP A 137 -11.42 10.27 7.81
CA ASP A 137 -12.32 9.69 6.81
C ASP A 137 -11.70 9.74 5.42
N ALA A 138 -11.86 8.66 4.66
CA ALA A 138 -11.29 8.54 3.32
C ALA A 138 -12.20 7.76 2.38
N VAL A 139 -12.12 8.10 1.09
CA VAL A 139 -12.64 7.31 -0.03
C VAL A 139 -11.45 6.63 -0.70
N ILE A 140 -11.43 5.30 -0.76
CA ILE A 140 -10.30 4.51 -1.30
C ILE A 140 -10.72 3.78 -2.59
N THR A 141 -9.90 3.88 -3.64
CA THR A 141 -10.18 3.25 -4.94
C THR A 141 -9.91 1.74 -4.95
N VAL A 142 -10.77 1.01 -5.67
CA VAL A 142 -10.54 -0.40 -6.04
C VAL A 142 -10.82 -0.59 -7.53
N PRO A 143 -10.15 -1.55 -8.20
CA PRO A 143 -10.51 -1.92 -9.57
C PRO A 143 -11.97 -2.35 -9.68
N ALA A 144 -12.62 -1.98 -10.79
CA ALA A 144 -14.04 -2.31 -11.01
C ALA A 144 -14.31 -3.84 -10.94
N TYR A 145 -13.35 -4.65 -11.38
CA TYR A 145 -13.43 -6.10 -11.40
C TYR A 145 -13.05 -6.78 -10.08
N PHE A 146 -12.71 -6.04 -9.02
CA PHE A 146 -12.47 -6.65 -7.71
C PHE A 146 -13.71 -7.38 -7.21
N ASN A 147 -13.52 -8.62 -6.75
CA ASN A 147 -14.56 -9.41 -6.09
C ASN A 147 -14.81 -8.91 -4.65
N ASP A 148 -15.79 -9.50 -3.96
CA ASP A 148 -16.15 -9.07 -2.60
C ASP A 148 -14.99 -9.20 -1.60
N SER A 149 -14.27 -10.33 -1.59
CA SER A 149 -13.12 -10.53 -0.69
C SER A 149 -12.03 -9.47 -0.89
N GLN A 150 -11.74 -9.09 -2.13
CA GLN A 150 -10.76 -8.05 -2.45
C GLN A 150 -11.22 -6.66 -2.04
N ARG A 151 -12.53 -6.38 -2.17
CA ARG A 151 -13.15 -5.13 -1.72
C ARG A 151 -13.13 -5.02 -0.21
N GLN A 152 -13.53 -6.08 0.51
CA GLN A 152 -13.50 -6.11 1.97
C GLN A 152 -12.09 -6.00 2.51
N ALA A 153 -11.10 -6.67 1.91
CA ALA A 153 -9.71 -6.57 2.35
C ALA A 153 -9.09 -5.18 2.09
N THR A 154 -9.65 -4.37 1.18
CA THR A 154 -9.20 -2.99 0.94
C THR A 154 -9.89 -1.99 1.87
N LYS A 155 -11.07 -2.33 2.39
CA LYS A 155 -11.90 -1.47 3.26
C LYS A 155 -11.36 -1.46 4.69
#